data_AF-A0A961VCG2-F1
#
_entry.id   AF-A0A961VCG2-F1
#
_cell.length_a   1.000
_cell.length_b   1.000
_cell.length_c   1.000
_cell.angle_alpha   90.00
_cell.angle_beta   90.00
_cell.angle_gamma   90.00
#
_symmetry.space_group_name_H-M   'P 1'
#
loop_
_entity.id
_entity.type
_entity.pdbx_description
1 polymer ?
#
loop_
_entity_poly.entity_id
_entity_poly.type
_entity_poly.pdbx_seq_one_letter_code
_entity_poly.pdbx_strand_id
1 'polypeptide(L)' 'MDIKRAGSRPSTKPSPDYFTGTVRMDPVIEAPDPARVRAVVVTFEPGARTAWHTHPLGQTL' A
#
# COMPACT_ATOMS: atom_id res chain seq x y z
N MET A 1 -20.60 4.32 10.60
CA MET A 1 -19.57 5.23 10.03
C MET A 1 -18.29 5.00 10.80
N ASP A 2 -17.23 4.56 10.14
CA ASP A 2 -15.91 4.37 10.75
C ASP A 2 -14.93 5.37 10.12
N ILE A 3 -14.36 6.24 10.95
CA ILE A 3 -13.44 7.29 10.51
C ILE A 3 -12.08 7.00 11.10
N LYS A 4 -11.08 6.77 10.25
CA LYS A 4 -9.69 6.71 10.68
C LYS A 4 -9.06 8.09 10.48
N ARG A 5 -8.66 8.72 11.59
CA ARG A 5 -7.98 10.02 11.57
C ARG A 5 -6.58 9.87 10.97
N ALA A 6 -6.07 10.94 10.36
CA ALA A 6 -4.67 10.98 9.93
C ALA A 6 -3.75 10.64 11.11
N GLY A 7 -2.74 9.78 10.86
CA GLY A 7 -1.81 9.30 11.89
C GLY A 7 -2.33 8.18 12.80
N SER A 8 -3.60 7.80 12.74
CA SER A 8 -4.14 6.70 13.57
C SER A 8 -3.73 5.30 13.11
N ARG A 9 -3.16 5.17 11.91
CA ARG A 9 -2.62 3.92 11.38
C ARG A 9 -1.10 4.04 11.24
N PRO A 10 -0.33 3.10 11.79
CA PRO A 10 1.13 3.14 11.69
C PRO A 10 1.58 2.87 10.25
N SER A 11 2.65 3.56 9.84
CA SER A 11 3.38 3.21 8.63
C SER A 11 4.04 1.85 8.78
N THR A 12 4.23 1.15 7.66
CA THR A 12 4.88 -0.16 7.60
C THR A 12 5.99 -0.18 6.55
N LYS A 13 6.95 -1.10 6.71
CA LYS A 13 7.91 -1.43 5.67
C LYS A 13 7.38 -2.65 4.90
N PRO A 14 7.37 -2.63 3.56
CA PRO A 14 6.92 -3.79 2.80
C PRO A 14 7.96 -4.91 2.82
N SER A 15 7.55 -6.11 2.42
CA SER A 15 8.47 -7.24 2.26
C SER A 15 9.60 -6.89 1.27
N PRO A 16 10.87 -7.20 1.60
CA PRO A 16 11.99 -6.98 0.68
C PRO A 16 11.90 -7.84 -0.59
N ASP A 17 11.09 -8.91 -0.60
CA ASP A 17 10.89 -9.76 -1.78
C ASP A 17 10.14 -9.03 -2.91
N TYR A 18 9.38 -7.97 -2.58
CA TYR A 18 8.54 -7.24 -3.53
C TYR A 18 9.09 -5.87 -3.91
N PHE A 19 10.18 -5.42 -3.29
CA PHE A 19 10.70 -4.06 -3.47
C PHE A 19 12.23 -4.04 -3.49
N THR A 20 12.80 -3.21 -4.36
CA THR A 20 14.20 -2.82 -4.27
C THR A 20 14.29 -1.41 -3.69
N GLY A 21 15.25 -1.16 -2.79
CA GLY A 21 15.45 0.12 -2.14
C GLY A 21 14.52 0.35 -0.94
N THR A 22 14.56 1.56 -0.37
CA THR A 22 13.76 1.92 0.81
C THR A 22 12.36 2.35 0.38
N VAL A 23 11.34 1.66 0.92
CA VAL A 23 9.93 1.94 0.66
C VAL A 23 9.17 1.98 1.98
N ARG A 24 8.19 2.89 2.07
CA ARG A 24 7.25 3.01 3.19
C ARG A 24 5.82 2.93 2.68
N MET A 25 4.98 2.18 3.40
CA MET A 25 3.55 2.04 3.11
C MET A 25 2.70 2.62 4.24
N ASP A 26 1.73 3.46 3.89
CA ASP A 26 0.74 4.01 4.81
C ASP A 26 -0.67 3.51 4.43
N PRO A 27 -1.26 2.57 5.20
CA PRO A 27 -2.56 2.00 4.86
C PRO A 27 -3.70 3.04 4.89
N VAL A 28 -4.54 3.08 3.85
CA VAL A 28 -5.69 4.00 3.73
C VAL A 28 -7.02 3.28 3.92
N ILE A 29 -7.22 2.14 3.28
CA ILE A 29 -8.42 1.32 3.48
C ILE A 29 -8.16 -0.14 3.09
N GLU A 30 -8.77 -1.03 3.84
CA GLU A 30 -9.10 -2.39 3.41
C GLU A 30 -10.60 -2.53 3.64
N ALA A 31 -11.36 -2.61 2.56
CA ALA A 31 -12.81 -2.65 2.67
C ALA A 31 -13.25 -4.02 3.22
N PRO A 32 -14.27 -4.06 4.11
CA PRO A 32 -14.85 -5.32 4.54
C PRO A 32 -15.60 -5.98 3.38
N ASP A 33 -15.75 -7.30 3.46
CA ASP A 33 -16.58 -8.05 2.52
C ASP A 33 -18.01 -7.47 2.48
N PRO A 34 -18.66 -7.43 1.29
CA PRO A 34 -18.22 -8.03 0.03
C PRO A 34 -17.36 -7.11 -0.87
N ALA A 35 -16.99 -5.91 -0.41
CA ALA A 35 -16.16 -5.00 -1.18
C ALA A 35 -14.70 -5.46 -1.18
N ARG A 36 -14.01 -5.32 -2.33
CA ARG A 36 -12.64 -5.84 -2.52
C ARG A 36 -11.56 -4.77 -2.64
N VAL A 37 -11.93 -3.50 -2.47
CA VAL A 37 -10.99 -2.40 -2.67
C VAL A 37 -10.00 -2.30 -1.50
N ARG A 38 -8.75 -2.05 -1.85
CA ARG A 38 -7.68 -1.71 -0.92
C ARG A 38 -6.97 -0.47 -1.45
N ALA A 39 -6.58 0.43 -0.55
CA ALA A 39 -5.77 1.59 -0.91
C ALA A 39 -4.67 1.81 0.13
N VAL A 40 -3.50 2.19 -0.36
CA VAL A 40 -2.28 2.41 0.41
C VAL A 40 -1.52 3.55 -0.26
N VAL A 41 -0.97 4.46 0.54
CA VAL A 41 0.02 5.41 0.04
C VAL A 41 1.38 4.74 0.10
N VAL A 42 2.10 4.71 -1.02
CA VAL A 42 3.44 4.12 -1.09
C VAL A 42 4.44 5.23 -1.40
N THR A 43 5.42 5.39 -0.51
CA THR A 43 6.53 6.34 -0.69
C THR A 43 7.79 5.58 -1.06
N PHE A 44 8.41 5.97 -2.17
CA PHE A 44 9.66 5.42 -2.67
C PHE A 44 10.78 6.42 -2.41
N GLU A 45 11.82 6.00 -1.69
CA GLU A 45 13.07 6.76 -1.67
C GLU A 45 13.73 6.75 -3.06
N PRO A 46 14.66 7.67 -3.36
CA PRO A 46 15.33 7.71 -4.66
C PRO A 46 15.91 6.34 -5.08
N GLY A 47 15.53 5.88 -6.27
CA GLY A 47 15.97 4.58 -6.83
C GLY A 47 15.20 3.35 -6.33
N ALA A 48 14.27 3.51 -5.37
CA ALA A 48 13.40 2.44 -4.93
C ALA A 48 12.28 2.16 -5.96
N ARG A 49 11.89 0.89 -6.09
CA ARG A 49 10.82 0.45 -7.01
C ARG A 49 10.20 -0.88 -6.58
N THR A 50 9.03 -1.20 -7.11
CA THR A 50 8.43 -2.53 -7.01
C THR A 50 9.20 -3.55 -7.86
N ALA A 51 9.15 -4.81 -7.46
CA ALA A 51 9.39 -5.94 -8.36
C ALA A 51 8.31 -5.97 -9.47
N TRP A 52 8.57 -6.71 -10.55
CA TRP A 52 7.55 -6.98 -11.56
C TRP A 52 6.39 -7.77 -10.96
N HIS A 53 5.16 -7.33 -11.20
CA HIS A 53 3.95 -7.97 -10.69
C HIS A 53 2.74 -7.63 -11.57
N THR A 54 1.63 -8.32 -11.35
CA THR A 54 0.34 -8.03 -11.98
C THR A 54 -0.76 -8.02 -10.93
N HIS A 55 -1.83 -7.30 -11.21
CA HIS A 55 -3.04 -7.32 -10.39
C HIS A 55 -4.17 -8.00 -11.17
N PRO A 56 -4.87 -8.99 -10.58
CA PRO A 56 -5.88 -9.78 -11.30
C PRO A 56 -7.08 -8.96 -11.76
N LEU A 57 -7.31 -7.79 -11.16
CA LEU A 57 -8.37 -6.85 -11.52
C LEU A 57 -7.81 -5.46 -11.91
N GLY A 58 -6.53 -5.39 -12.26
CA GLY A 58 -5.83 -4.12 -12.52
C GLY A 58 -5.50 -3.33 -11.26
N GLN A 59 -4.83 -2.19 -11.45
CA GLN A 59 -4.41 -1.26 -10.41
C GLN A 59 -4.49 0.18 -10.92
N THR A 60 -4.86 1.10 -10.04
CA THR A 60 -4.75 2.55 -10.23
C THR A 60 -3.71 3.09 -9.27
N LEU A 61 -2.84 3.99 -9.75
CA LEU A 61 -1.74 4.61 -8.99
C LEU A 61 -1.97 6.11 -8.83
#